data_AF-A0A1C5Q794-F1
#
_entry.id   AF-A0A1C5Q794-F1
#
_cell.length_a   1.000
_cell.length_b   1.000
_cell.length_c   1.000
_cell.angle_alpha   90.00
_cell.angle_beta   90.00
_cell.angle_gamma   90.00
#
_symmetry.space_group_name_H-M   'P 1'
#
loop_
_entity.id
_entity.type
_entity.pdbx_description
1 polymer ?
#
loop_
_entity_poly.entity_id
_entity_poly.type
_entity_poly.pdbx_seq_one_letter_code
_entity_poly.pdbx_strand_id
1 'polypeptide(L)'
;MILYYILVPFAWLLWHIGFRIHVEGRENLKKVQTKGCILAPTHVSAIDPVFIVVTRWSRRMIVFAKKELFEINALLTWFFRCCGAVCVRGTKDEMAAIEQTVEKCRNGETLLIFPEGTREKDGKLLPPKSGLFVIAAGAGVDVVPCRILYDTPDGKMHLFCKVRVIYGEPMPAEQFAMESRRDTKKLRANKQALLDAWEKMGA
;
A
#
# COMPACT_ATOMS: atom_id res chain seq x y z
N MET A 1 -4.17 16.76 11.60
CA MET A 1 -3.58 18.09 11.31
C MET A 1 -4.25 18.65 10.07
N ILE A 2 -4.75 19.88 10.15
CA ILE A 2 -5.46 20.61 9.07
C ILE A 2 -4.66 20.62 7.75
N LEU A 3 -3.32 20.60 7.83
CA LEU A 3 -2.41 20.49 6.68
C LEU A 3 -2.70 19.30 5.75
N TYR A 4 -3.13 18.15 6.28
CA TYR A 4 -3.45 16.96 5.45
C TYR A 4 -4.57 17.28 4.46
N TYR A 5 -5.60 18.00 4.91
CA TYR A 5 -6.76 18.35 4.10
C TYR A 5 -6.50 19.50 3.13
N ILE A 6 -5.36 20.20 3.22
CA ILE A 6 -4.97 21.29 2.30
C ILE A 6 -3.93 20.80 1.30
N LEU A 7 -2.93 20.03 1.75
CA LEU A 7 -1.85 19.53 0.90
C LEU A 7 -2.32 18.41 -0.03
N VAL A 8 -3.22 17.52 0.41
CA VAL A 8 -3.70 16.41 -0.41
C VAL A 8 -4.50 16.90 -1.62
N PRO A 9 -5.41 17.90 -1.51
CA PRO A 9 -6.07 18.50 -2.68
C PRO A 9 -5.14 19.20 -3.66
N PHE A 10 -4.18 19.97 -3.15
CA PHE A 10 -3.24 20.67 -4.00
C PHE A 10 -2.31 19.71 -4.74
N ALA A 11 -1.82 18.68 -4.02
CA ALA A 11 -1.10 17.58 -4.64
C ALA A 11 -1.99 16.89 -5.68
N TRP A 12 -3.20 16.48 -5.33
CA TRP A 12 -4.11 15.83 -6.27
C TRP A 12 -4.32 16.62 -7.56
N LEU A 13 -4.50 17.93 -7.47
CA LEU A 13 -4.66 18.81 -8.63
C LEU A 13 -3.39 18.83 -9.50
N LEU A 14 -2.22 19.06 -8.89
CA LEU A 14 -0.93 19.06 -9.60
C LEU A 14 -0.63 17.70 -10.24
N TRP A 15 -0.93 16.61 -9.53
CA TRP A 15 -0.65 15.25 -9.96
C TRP A 15 -1.64 14.75 -11.03
N HIS A 16 -2.90 15.20 -11.01
CA HIS A 16 -3.85 14.90 -12.10
C HIS A 16 -3.51 15.67 -13.37
N ILE A 17 -3.06 16.92 -13.25
CA ILE A 17 -2.62 17.72 -14.40
C ILE A 17 -1.31 17.17 -14.96
N GLY A 18 -0.38 16.78 -14.08
CA GLY A 18 0.92 16.26 -14.48
C GLY A 18 0.85 14.83 -15.02
N PHE A 19 0.31 13.89 -14.24
CA PHE A 19 0.43 12.44 -14.46
C PHE A 19 -0.86 11.77 -14.92
N ARG A 20 -1.90 12.54 -15.28
CA ARG A 20 -3.19 12.06 -15.84
C ARG A 20 -3.66 10.77 -15.17
N ILE A 21 -3.76 10.81 -13.84
CA ILE A 21 -4.02 9.63 -13.02
C ILE A 21 -5.39 9.06 -13.39
N HIS A 22 -5.42 7.76 -13.71
CA HIS A 22 -6.64 7.00 -13.92
C HIS A 22 -6.82 6.03 -12.76
N VAL A 23 -8.02 6.00 -12.17
CA VAL A 23 -8.34 5.15 -11.01
C VAL A 23 -9.42 4.16 -11.39
N GLU A 24 -9.14 2.88 -11.23
CA GLU A 24 -10.05 1.78 -11.51
C GLU A 24 -10.35 0.98 -10.24
N GLY A 25 -11.55 0.40 -10.14
CA GLY A 25 -11.92 -0.47 -9.02
C GLY A 25 -12.08 0.25 -7.67
N ARG A 26 -12.17 1.58 -7.65
CA ARG A 26 -12.30 2.36 -6.40
C ARG A 26 -13.54 1.95 -5.60
N GLU A 27 -14.58 1.48 -6.27
CA GLU A 27 -15.79 0.91 -5.70
C GLU A 27 -15.53 -0.32 -4.82
N ASN A 28 -14.45 -1.08 -5.08
CA ASN A 28 -14.06 -2.24 -4.27
C ASN A 28 -13.69 -1.83 -2.84
N LEU A 29 -13.25 -0.59 -2.64
CA LEU A 29 -13.00 -0.05 -1.30
C LEU A 29 -14.27 0.10 -0.46
N LYS A 30 -15.46 0.09 -1.07
CA LYS A 30 -16.75 0.07 -0.35
C LYS A 30 -17.17 -1.35 0.06
N LYS A 31 -16.56 -2.38 -0.52
CA LYS A 31 -16.82 -3.79 -0.21
C LYS A 31 -16.04 -4.28 1.00
N VAL A 32 -15.05 -3.51 1.47
CA VAL A 32 -14.32 -3.77 2.72
C VAL A 32 -15.32 -3.81 3.88
N GLN A 33 -15.38 -4.94 4.58
CA GLN A 33 -16.33 -5.15 5.68
C GLN A 33 -15.73 -4.79 7.04
N THR A 34 -14.40 -4.76 7.12
CA THR A 34 -13.68 -4.43 8.35
C THR A 34 -13.59 -2.93 8.60
N LYS A 35 -13.48 -2.51 9.87
CA LYS A 35 -13.39 -1.09 10.26
C LYS A 35 -12.16 -0.40 9.64
N GLY A 36 -11.05 -1.14 9.54
CA GLY A 36 -9.80 -0.76 8.89
C GLY A 36 -9.47 -1.75 7.78
N CYS A 37 -8.41 -1.49 7.01
CA CYS A 37 -7.97 -2.41 5.96
C CYS A 37 -6.49 -2.20 5.63
N ILE A 38 -5.88 -3.16 4.94
CA ILE A 38 -4.52 -3.02 4.43
C ILE A 38 -4.56 -2.91 2.91
N LEU A 39 -4.04 -1.81 2.37
CA LEU A 39 -3.77 -1.65 0.95
C LEU A 39 -2.41 -2.28 0.62
N ALA A 40 -2.40 -3.21 -0.33
CA ALA A 40 -1.23 -3.93 -0.79
C ALA A 40 -0.90 -3.62 -2.25
N PRO A 41 -0.34 -2.43 -2.55
CA PRO A 41 0.11 -2.07 -3.90
C PRO A 41 1.39 -2.80 -4.33
N THR A 42 1.54 -2.95 -5.65
CA THR A 42 2.83 -3.21 -6.29
C THR A 42 3.78 -2.02 -6.13
N HIS A 43 5.09 -2.25 -6.16
CA HIS A 43 6.08 -1.19 -5.99
C HIS A 43 7.01 -1.03 -7.20
N VAL A 44 6.73 -0.08 -8.08
CA VAL A 44 7.53 0.24 -9.27
C VAL A 44 8.43 1.46 -9.03
N SER A 45 7.95 2.48 -8.29
CA SER A 45 8.67 3.74 -8.09
C SER A 45 8.58 4.26 -6.66
N ALA A 46 9.55 5.07 -6.25
CA ALA A 46 9.57 5.72 -4.93
C ALA A 46 8.34 6.62 -4.69
N ILE A 47 7.66 7.05 -5.75
CA ILE A 47 6.50 7.94 -5.68
C ILE A 47 5.15 7.20 -5.58
N ASP A 48 5.15 5.88 -5.73
CA ASP A 48 3.95 5.03 -5.61
C ASP A 48 3.10 5.29 -4.35
N PRO A 49 3.68 5.50 -3.15
CA PRO A 49 2.88 5.79 -1.97
C PRO A 49 2.05 7.08 -2.11
N VAL A 50 2.57 8.07 -2.84
CA VAL A 50 1.88 9.35 -3.06
C VAL A 50 0.63 9.13 -3.92
N PHE A 51 0.73 8.32 -4.99
CA PHE A 51 -0.42 7.99 -5.83
C PHE A 51 -1.54 7.36 -5.00
N ILE A 52 -1.24 6.36 -4.17
CA ILE A 52 -2.26 5.70 -3.34
C ILE A 52 -2.90 6.67 -2.32
N VAL A 53 -2.10 7.54 -1.70
CA VAL A 53 -2.60 8.55 -0.75
C VAL A 53 -3.54 9.53 -1.44
N VAL A 54 -3.15 10.02 -2.62
CA VAL A 54 -3.89 10.99 -3.41
C VAL A 54 -5.21 10.40 -3.95
N THR A 55 -5.21 9.15 -4.41
CA THR A 55 -6.39 8.50 -5.02
C THR A 55 -7.40 8.00 -3.97
N ARG A 56 -6.95 7.63 -2.77
CA ARG A 56 -7.86 7.17 -1.71
C ARG A 56 -8.71 8.31 -1.14
N TRP A 57 -8.10 9.47 -0.87
CA TRP A 57 -8.69 10.75 -0.40
C TRP A 57 -9.48 10.74 0.93
N SER A 58 -10.07 9.61 1.35
CA SER A 58 -11.16 9.62 2.32
C SER A 58 -10.76 9.42 3.78
N ARG A 59 -9.58 8.85 4.08
CA ARG A 59 -9.14 8.55 5.45
C ARG A 59 -7.62 8.64 5.57
N ARG A 60 -7.16 9.06 6.76
CA ARG A 60 -5.75 9.06 7.12
C ARG A 60 -5.24 7.62 7.03
N MET A 61 -4.10 7.44 6.38
CA MET A 61 -3.47 6.13 6.22
C MET A 61 -2.15 6.11 6.95
N ILE A 62 -1.86 4.99 7.60
CA ILE A 62 -0.52 4.69 8.09
C ILE A 62 0.25 4.11 6.90
N VAL A 63 1.38 4.70 6.55
CA VAL A 63 2.19 4.22 5.42
C VAL A 63 3.45 3.55 5.95
N PHE A 64 3.61 2.25 5.72
CA PHE A 64 4.89 1.58 5.94
C PHE A 64 5.85 2.02 4.83
N ALA A 65 6.77 2.92 5.16
CA ALA A 65 7.81 3.35 4.25
C ALA A 65 9.18 2.92 4.78
N LYS A 66 10.05 2.43 3.87
CA LYS A 66 11.45 2.18 4.19
C LYS A 66 12.16 3.48 4.54
N LYS A 67 13.16 3.39 5.41
CA LYS A 67 14.01 4.52 5.83
C LYS A 67 14.61 5.29 4.65
N GLU A 68 15.00 4.57 3.60
CA GLU A 68 15.53 5.14 2.36
C GLU A 68 14.63 6.25 1.79
N LEU A 69 13.30 6.09 1.89
CA LEU A 69 12.33 7.09 1.41
C LEU A 69 12.34 8.38 2.24
N PHE A 70 12.69 8.28 3.52
CA PHE A 70 12.85 9.42 4.44
C PHE A 70 14.23 10.08 4.33
N GLU A 71 15.13 9.55 3.50
CA GLU A 71 16.48 10.09 3.28
C GLU A 71 16.63 10.76 1.91
N ILE A 72 15.66 10.61 1.00
CA ILE A 72 15.72 11.19 -0.36
C ILE A 72 15.64 12.72 -0.32
N ASN A 73 14.71 13.30 0.44
CA ASN A 73 14.53 14.75 0.49
C ASN A 73 13.77 15.17 1.76
N ALA A 74 14.26 16.19 2.47
CA ALA A 74 13.66 16.66 3.73
C ALA A 74 12.20 17.10 3.57
N LEU A 75 11.83 17.64 2.40
CA LEU A 75 10.45 18.04 2.10
C LEU A 75 9.50 16.82 1.92
N LEU A 76 9.98 15.77 1.26
CA LEU A 76 9.25 14.50 1.11
C LEU A 76 9.12 13.79 2.47
N THR A 77 10.20 13.75 3.25
CA THR A 77 10.21 13.24 4.63
C THR A 77 9.19 13.95 5.52
N TRP A 78 9.16 15.29 5.46
CA TRP A 78 8.18 16.09 6.18
C TRP A 78 6.75 15.80 5.70
N PHE A 79 6.52 15.74 4.38
CA PHE A 79 5.22 15.39 3.80
C PHE A 79 4.74 13.99 4.23
N PHE A 80 5.60 12.98 4.16
CA PHE A 80 5.29 11.62 4.58
C PHE A 80 4.97 11.54 6.08
N ARG A 81 5.72 12.25 6.93
CA ARG A 81 5.41 12.36 8.37
C ARG A 81 4.06 13.04 8.61
N CYS A 82 3.75 14.11 7.91
CA CYS A 82 2.43 14.76 7.97
C CYS A 82 1.31 13.81 7.52
N CYS A 83 1.58 12.94 6.54
CA CYS A 83 0.64 11.94 6.04
C CYS A 83 0.46 10.72 6.95
N GLY A 84 1.28 10.53 7.99
CA GLY A 84 1.19 9.40 8.92
C GLY A 84 2.08 8.20 8.57
N ALA A 85 3.13 8.39 7.77
CA ALA A 85 4.08 7.34 7.45
C ALA A 85 4.88 6.89 8.69
N VAL A 86 4.95 5.58 8.90
CA VAL A 86 5.73 4.92 9.94
C VAL A 86 6.95 4.27 9.26
N CYS A 87 8.14 4.64 9.73
CA CYS A 87 9.40 4.12 9.20
C CYS A 87 9.71 2.77 9.83
N VAL A 88 9.95 1.74 9.02
CA VAL A 88 10.30 0.39 9.49
C VAL A 88 11.63 -0.05 8.87
N ARG A 89 12.55 -0.55 9.71
CA ARG A 89 14.00 -0.74 9.50
C ARG A 89 14.47 -2.21 9.56
N GLY A 90 13.62 -3.18 9.92
CA GLY A 90 13.96 -4.58 10.19
C GLY A 90 14.59 -4.93 11.56
N THR A 91 14.61 -4.04 12.56
CA THR A 91 15.32 -4.23 13.85
C THR A 91 14.41 -4.62 15.05
N LYS A 92 14.97 -5.17 16.14
CA LYS A 92 14.24 -5.66 17.35
C LYS A 92 13.25 -4.65 17.96
N ASP A 93 13.52 -3.35 17.89
CA ASP A 93 12.61 -2.27 18.34
C ASP A 93 11.30 -2.18 17.52
N GLU A 94 11.17 -2.92 16.42
CA GLU A 94 10.00 -2.85 15.53
C GLU A 94 8.86 -3.77 15.88
N MET A 95 9.07 -4.78 16.72
CA MET A 95 7.93 -5.61 17.15
C MET A 95 6.88 -4.74 17.83
N ALA A 96 7.30 -3.77 18.65
CA ALA A 96 6.41 -2.79 19.27
C ALA A 96 5.75 -1.87 18.23
N ALA A 97 6.47 -1.41 17.21
CA ALA A 97 5.90 -0.57 16.15
C ALA A 97 4.89 -1.32 15.27
N ILE A 98 5.15 -2.60 14.99
CA ILE A 98 4.24 -3.49 14.27
C ILE A 98 2.99 -3.74 15.11
N GLU A 99 3.15 -4.05 16.41
CA GLU A 99 2.02 -4.25 17.32
C GLU A 99 1.12 -3.01 17.44
N GLN A 100 1.72 -1.83 17.62
CA GLN A 100 0.97 -0.56 17.60
C GLN A 100 0.23 -0.35 16.28
N THR A 101 0.82 -0.77 15.17
CA THR A 101 0.20 -0.59 13.86
C THR A 101 -0.94 -1.60 13.63
N VAL A 102 -0.79 -2.83 14.10
CA VAL A 102 -1.85 -3.85 14.15
C VAL A 102 -3.03 -3.32 14.97
N GLU A 103 -2.77 -2.72 16.13
CA GLU A 103 -3.80 -2.17 17.00
C GLU A 103 -4.52 -0.98 16.35
N LYS A 104 -3.80 -0.04 15.74
CA LYS A 104 -4.41 1.07 14.98
C LYS A 104 -5.25 0.58 13.81
N CYS A 105 -4.79 -0.43 13.08
CA CYS A 105 -5.53 -0.99 11.97
C CYS A 105 -6.82 -1.67 12.44
N ARG A 106 -6.75 -2.42 13.57
CA ARG A 106 -7.92 -2.99 14.24
C ARG A 106 -8.93 -1.91 14.69
N ASN A 107 -8.43 -0.75 15.11
CA ASN A 107 -9.25 0.40 15.51
C ASN A 107 -9.85 1.20 14.33
N GLY A 108 -9.56 0.80 13.08
CA GLY A 108 -10.19 1.35 11.90
C GLY A 108 -9.29 2.21 11.01
N GLU A 109 -7.99 2.28 11.31
CA GLU A 109 -7.04 2.95 10.43
C GLU A 109 -6.70 2.08 9.21
N THR A 110 -6.53 2.72 8.05
CA THR A 110 -6.07 2.05 6.84
C THR A 110 -4.55 2.02 6.83
N LEU A 111 -3.99 0.86 6.47
CA LEU A 111 -2.57 0.63 6.40
C LEU A 111 -2.12 0.48 4.95
N LEU A 112 -1.03 1.14 4.55
CA LEU A 112 -0.41 0.97 3.25
C LEU A 112 0.89 0.18 3.40
N ILE A 113 0.94 -1.03 2.86
CA ILE A 113 2.13 -1.91 2.89
C ILE A 113 2.49 -2.29 1.47
N PHE A 114 3.72 -2.04 1.06
CA PHE A 114 4.30 -2.61 -0.17
C PHE A 114 4.89 -3.98 0.14
N PRO A 115 4.21 -5.09 -0.19
CA PRO A 115 4.58 -6.39 0.35
C PRO A 115 5.80 -7.00 -0.33
N GLU A 116 6.19 -6.50 -1.51
CA GLU A 116 7.46 -6.84 -2.17
C GLU A 116 8.67 -6.40 -1.33
N GLY A 117 8.53 -5.27 -0.61
CA GLY A 117 9.59 -4.71 0.21
C GLY A 117 10.82 -4.22 -0.57
N THR A 118 10.75 -4.13 -1.89
CA THR A 118 11.72 -3.47 -2.78
C THR A 118 10.99 -3.03 -4.06
N ARG A 119 11.63 -2.19 -4.86
CA ARG A 119 11.11 -1.77 -6.16
C ARG A 119 11.34 -2.83 -7.21
N GLU A 120 10.33 -3.06 -8.04
CA GLU A 120 10.37 -3.78 -9.29
C GLU A 120 11.31 -3.04 -10.27
N LYS A 121 12.21 -3.78 -10.93
CA LYS A 121 13.22 -3.20 -11.84
C LYS A 121 13.00 -3.56 -13.31
N ASP A 122 12.37 -4.70 -13.57
CA ASP A 122 12.34 -5.36 -14.89
C ASP A 122 10.91 -5.68 -15.39
N GLY A 123 9.88 -5.00 -14.86
CA GLY A 123 8.50 -5.29 -15.27
C GLY A 123 7.98 -6.66 -14.82
N LYS A 124 8.62 -7.26 -13.82
CA LYS A 124 8.21 -8.52 -13.18
C LYS A 124 7.79 -8.28 -11.74
N LEU A 125 6.58 -8.74 -11.40
CA LEU A 125 6.08 -8.80 -10.04
C LEU A 125 7.02 -9.60 -9.13
N LEU A 126 7.35 -9.03 -7.97
CA LEU A 126 8.10 -9.75 -6.96
C LEU A 126 7.18 -10.50 -6.01
N PRO A 127 7.62 -11.65 -5.46
CA PRO A 127 6.82 -12.42 -4.52
C PRO A 127 6.58 -11.60 -3.23
N PRO A 128 5.33 -11.49 -2.75
CA PRO A 128 5.03 -10.75 -1.54
C PRO A 128 5.62 -11.44 -0.30
N LYS A 129 6.09 -10.63 0.65
CA LYS A 129 6.63 -11.10 1.93
C LYS A 129 5.51 -11.55 2.87
N SER A 130 5.82 -12.56 3.70
CA SER A 130 4.85 -13.13 4.65
C SER A 130 4.36 -12.15 5.72
N GLY A 131 5.15 -11.11 6.03
CA GLY A 131 4.85 -10.15 7.11
C GLY A 131 3.52 -9.44 6.93
N LEU A 132 3.12 -9.12 5.69
CA LEU A 132 1.80 -8.55 5.38
C LEU A 132 0.67 -9.41 5.94
N PHE A 133 0.70 -10.71 5.64
CA PHE A 133 -0.38 -11.64 6.03
C PHE A 133 -0.40 -11.89 7.53
N VAL A 134 0.76 -11.86 8.20
CA VAL A 134 0.83 -11.96 9.67
C VAL A 134 0.19 -10.72 10.31
N ILE A 135 0.42 -9.52 9.75
CA ILE A 135 -0.20 -8.28 10.21
C ILE A 135 -1.72 -8.29 9.95
N ALA A 136 -2.15 -8.70 8.75
CA ALA A 136 -3.56 -8.84 8.38
C ALA A 136 -4.30 -9.80 9.32
N ALA A 137 -3.72 -10.98 9.58
CA ALA A 137 -4.25 -11.98 10.49
C ALA A 137 -4.34 -11.46 11.94
N GLY A 138 -3.29 -10.78 12.41
CA GLY A 138 -3.25 -10.22 13.75
C GLY A 138 -4.23 -9.06 13.94
N ALA A 139 -4.45 -8.23 12.93
CA ALA A 139 -5.40 -7.13 12.97
C ALA A 139 -6.84 -7.59 12.74
N GLY A 140 -7.05 -8.72 12.04
CA GLY A 140 -8.37 -9.22 11.67
C GLY A 140 -9.05 -8.31 10.64
N VAL A 141 -8.31 -7.87 9.63
CA VAL A 141 -8.75 -6.87 8.64
C VAL A 141 -8.59 -7.37 7.21
N ASP A 142 -9.42 -6.84 6.32
CA ASP A 142 -9.36 -7.15 4.90
C ASP A 142 -8.08 -6.58 4.26
N VAL A 143 -7.58 -7.26 3.23
CA VAL A 143 -6.45 -6.81 2.41
C VAL A 143 -6.96 -6.46 1.02
N VAL A 144 -6.73 -5.23 0.58
CA VAL A 144 -7.10 -4.77 -0.76
C VAL A 144 -5.85 -4.81 -1.64
N PRO A 145 -5.76 -5.74 -2.61
CA PRO A 145 -4.66 -5.73 -3.57
C PRO A 145 -4.77 -4.48 -4.44
N CYS A 146 -3.66 -3.79 -4.66
CA CYS A 146 -3.62 -2.64 -5.55
C CYS A 146 -2.53 -2.84 -6.63
N ARG A 147 -2.76 -2.31 -7.83
CA ARG A 147 -1.76 -2.31 -8.91
C ARG A 147 -1.47 -0.86 -9.31
N ILE A 148 -0.20 -0.53 -9.45
CA ILE A 148 0.25 0.74 -10.02
C ILE A 148 0.95 0.43 -11.33
N LEU A 149 0.44 0.98 -12.42
CA LEU A 149 0.99 0.80 -13.76
C LEU A 149 1.30 2.17 -14.37
N TYR A 150 2.48 2.27 -14.98
CA TYR A 150 2.93 3.45 -15.70
C TYR A 150 2.78 3.19 -17.20
N ASP A 151 2.05 4.08 -17.90
CA ASP A 151 1.84 4.00 -19.35
C ASP A 151 3.05 4.58 -20.08
N THR A 152 4.17 3.85 -20.00
CA THR A 152 5.43 4.18 -20.66
C THR A 152 5.99 2.93 -21.33
N PRO A 153 6.80 3.07 -22.42
CA PRO A 153 7.33 1.91 -23.14
C PRO A 153 8.16 0.94 -22.30
N ASP A 154 8.75 1.45 -21.21
CA ASP A 154 9.58 0.71 -20.26
C ASP A 154 8.83 0.34 -18.96
N GLY A 155 7.56 0.72 -18.82
CA GLY A 155 6.74 0.48 -17.62
C GLY A 155 7.23 1.19 -16.37
N LYS A 156 8.09 2.22 -16.51
CA LYS A 156 8.71 2.97 -15.41
C LYS A 156 8.08 4.35 -15.23
N MET A 157 8.35 4.95 -14.08
CA MET A 157 7.89 6.31 -13.82
C MET A 157 8.71 7.33 -14.63
N HIS A 158 8.03 8.03 -15.54
CA HIS A 158 8.54 9.20 -16.27
C HIS A 158 7.76 10.46 -15.89
N LEU A 159 8.38 11.62 -16.00
CA LEU A 159 7.69 12.88 -15.75
C LEU A 159 6.54 13.06 -16.77
N PHE A 160 5.35 13.40 -16.28
CA PHE A 160 4.13 13.58 -17.09
C PHE A 160 3.56 12.32 -17.78
N CYS A 161 3.98 11.12 -17.39
CA CYS A 161 3.37 9.89 -17.90
C CYS A 161 1.97 9.66 -17.29
N LYS A 162 1.13 8.87 -17.98
CA LYS A 162 -0.15 8.44 -17.41
C LYS A 162 0.09 7.34 -16.38
N VAL A 163 -0.59 7.43 -15.25
CA VAL A 163 -0.51 6.44 -14.17
C VAL A 163 -1.87 5.83 -13.94
N ARG A 164 -1.95 4.49 -13.97
CA ARG A 164 -3.15 3.73 -13.61
C ARG A 164 -3.01 3.18 -12.21
N VAL A 165 -3.96 3.49 -11.35
CA VAL A 165 -4.08 2.96 -9.98
C VAL A 165 -5.33 2.10 -9.92
N ILE A 166 -5.14 0.79 -9.78
CA ILE A 166 -6.21 -0.19 -9.82
C ILE A 166 -6.38 -0.77 -8.42
N TYR A 167 -7.61 -0.71 -7.88
CA TYR A 167 -7.98 -1.33 -6.61
C TYR A 167 -8.74 -2.63 -6.90
N GLY A 168 -8.16 -3.77 -6.51
CA GLY A 168 -8.79 -5.07 -6.70
C GLY A 168 -9.86 -5.37 -5.65
N GLU A 169 -10.49 -6.54 -5.80
CA GLU A 169 -11.45 -7.04 -4.82
C GLU A 169 -10.79 -7.26 -3.46
N PRO A 170 -11.42 -6.84 -2.35
CA PRO A 170 -10.88 -7.07 -1.01
C PRO A 170 -10.81 -8.56 -0.72
N MET A 171 -9.64 -8.99 -0.25
CA MET A 171 -9.42 -10.32 0.31
C MET A 171 -9.91 -10.32 1.76
N PRO A 172 -10.88 -11.18 2.14
CA PRO A 172 -11.49 -11.16 3.47
C PRO A 172 -10.51 -11.49 4.58
N ALA A 173 -10.66 -10.84 5.74
CA ALA A 173 -9.87 -11.10 6.95
C ALA A 173 -9.81 -12.59 7.33
N GLU A 174 -10.92 -13.30 7.14
CA GLU A 174 -11.08 -14.73 7.45
C GLU A 174 -10.06 -15.62 6.71
N GLN A 175 -9.69 -15.23 5.49
CA GLN A 175 -8.69 -15.94 4.69
C GLN A 175 -7.30 -15.92 5.35
N PHE A 176 -7.01 -14.88 6.14
CA PHE A 176 -5.73 -14.71 6.81
C PHE A 176 -5.68 -15.34 8.20
N ALA A 177 -6.81 -15.80 8.75
CA ALA A 177 -6.83 -16.45 10.06
C ALA A 177 -5.88 -17.66 10.07
N MET A 178 -4.91 -17.68 10.98
CA MET A 178 -3.88 -18.72 11.09
C MET A 178 -3.76 -19.15 12.55
N GLU A 179 -3.60 -20.45 12.80
CA GLU A 179 -3.41 -21.00 14.17
C GLU A 179 -2.05 -20.60 14.76
N SER A 180 -1.05 -20.40 13.89
CA SER A 180 0.28 -19.95 14.27
C SER A 180 0.82 -18.96 13.24
N ARG A 181 1.63 -18.00 13.69
CA ARG A 181 2.35 -17.04 12.81
C ARG A 181 3.27 -17.74 11.79
N ARG A 182 3.55 -19.04 11.96
CA ARG A 182 4.39 -19.85 11.07
C ARG A 182 3.61 -20.83 10.19
N ASP A 183 2.29 -20.70 10.05
CA ASP A 183 1.50 -21.51 9.13
C ASP A 183 1.93 -21.27 7.67
N THR A 184 2.91 -22.05 7.23
CA THR A 184 3.62 -21.85 5.97
C THR A 184 2.73 -22.20 4.78
N LYS A 185 1.75 -23.09 4.97
CA LYS A 185 0.78 -23.47 3.93
C LYS A 185 -0.16 -22.30 3.66
N LYS A 186 -0.77 -21.72 4.70
CA LYS A 186 -1.62 -20.53 4.55
C LYS A 186 -0.84 -19.34 4.02
N LEU A 187 0.36 -19.09 4.52
CA LEU A 187 1.21 -18.01 4.02
C LEU A 187 1.54 -18.16 2.54
N ARG A 188 1.83 -19.38 2.06
CA ARG A 188 2.07 -19.63 0.64
C ARG A 188 0.82 -19.42 -0.21
N ALA A 189 -0.34 -19.91 0.25
CA ALA A 189 -1.61 -19.70 -0.44
C ALA A 189 -1.98 -18.21 -0.53
N ASN A 190 -1.80 -17.46 0.55
CA ASN A 190 -2.08 -16.02 0.58
C ASN A 190 -1.14 -15.22 -0.32
N LYS A 191 0.14 -15.61 -0.40
CA LYS A 191 1.09 -15.03 -1.37
C LYS A 191 0.63 -15.25 -2.80
N GLN A 192 0.23 -16.47 -3.14
CA GLN A 192 -0.24 -16.80 -4.48
C GLN A 192 -1.52 -16.04 -4.82
N ALA A 193 -2.50 -16.02 -3.91
CA ALA A 193 -3.75 -15.29 -4.12
C ALA A 193 -3.52 -13.79 -4.37
N LEU A 194 -2.57 -13.17 -3.65
CA LEU A 194 -2.20 -11.77 -3.89
C LEU A 194 -1.50 -11.57 -5.24
N LEU A 195 -0.60 -12.48 -5.62
CA LEU A 195 0.05 -12.46 -6.94
C LEU A 195 -0.98 -12.61 -8.07
N ASP A 196 -1.88 -13.59 -7.97
CA ASP A 196 -2.94 -13.84 -8.95
C ASP A 196 -3.88 -12.62 -9.07
N ALA A 197 -4.20 -11.97 -7.95
CA ALA A 197 -5.00 -10.75 -7.94
C ALA A 197 -4.26 -9.63 -8.68
N TRP A 198 -2.97 -9.45 -8.45
CA TRP A 198 -2.17 -8.49 -9.19
C TRP A 198 -2.10 -8.81 -10.67
N GLU A 199 -1.84 -10.06 -11.06
CA GLU A 199 -1.76 -10.48 -12.47
C GLU A 199 -3.05 -10.19 -13.22
N LYS A 200 -4.21 -10.51 -12.61
CA LYS A 200 -5.53 -10.20 -13.18
C LYS A 200 -5.77 -8.71 -13.41
N MET A 201 -5.18 -7.83 -12.60
CA MET A 201 -5.28 -6.38 -12.77
C MET A 201 -4.28 -5.81 -13.78
N GLY A 202 -3.27 -6.58 -14.19
CA GLY A 202 -2.28 -6.18 -15.18
C GLY A 202 -2.57 -6.66 -16.60
N ALA A 203 -3.47 -7.64 -16.75
CA ALA A 203 -3.96 -8.16 -18.02
C ALA A 203 -5.01 -7.23 -18.65
#